data_AF-A0A3D4IQZ4-F1
#
_entry.id   AF-A0A3D4IQZ4-F1
#
_cell.length_a   1.000
_cell.length_b   1.000
_cell.length_c   1.000
_cell.angle_alpha   90.00
_cell.angle_beta   90.00
_cell.angle_gamma   90.00
#
_symmetry.space_group_name_H-M   'P 1'
#
loop_
_entity.id
_entity.type
_entity.pdbx_description
1 polymer ?
#
loop_
_entity_poly.entity_id
_entity_poly.type
_entity_poly.pdbx_seq_one_letter_code
_entity_poly.pdbx_strand_id
1 'polypeptide(L)'
;MMEEFLKFKNELSRYKFLQECILTSINFSNQLTDVELSFNYIYDKDGKLRSDLDRNQIVTIKLGLVQVFKIEGNLNYHQLSNPEMINWGLNEISIIKVLDNSTLLKEHISLSAKLFHLE
;
A
#
# COMPACT_ATOMS: atom_id res chain seq x y z
N MET A 1 -12.02 8.69 -14.31
CA MET A 1 -11.97 8.69 -12.83
C MET A 1 -12.43 7.35 -12.24
N MET A 2 -13.71 6.97 -12.37
CA MET A 2 -14.22 5.69 -11.81
C MET A 2 -13.57 4.44 -12.43
N GLU A 3 -13.26 4.46 -13.73
CA GLU A 3 -12.61 3.33 -14.42
C GLU A 3 -11.15 3.11 -14.00
N GLU A 4 -10.35 4.18 -13.88
CA GLU A 4 -8.95 4.09 -13.43
C GLU A 4 -8.87 3.66 -11.96
N PHE A 5 -9.78 4.16 -11.13
CA PHE A 5 -9.94 3.72 -9.74
C PHE A 5 -10.30 2.23 -9.66
N LEU A 6 -11.29 1.79 -10.43
CA LEU A 6 -11.70 0.38 -10.49
C LEU A 6 -10.57 -0.50 -11.00
N LYS A 7 -9.84 -0.05 -12.03
CA LYS A 7 -8.67 -0.76 -12.56
C LYS A 7 -7.59 -0.92 -11.49
N PHE A 8 -7.23 0.16 -10.79
CA PHE A 8 -6.24 0.09 -9.72
C PHE A 8 -6.70 -0.80 -8.56
N LYS A 9 -7.95 -0.68 -8.13
CA LYS A 9 -8.56 -1.54 -7.10
C LYS A 9 -8.52 -3.01 -7.50
N ASN A 10 -8.82 -3.32 -8.77
CA ASN A 10 -8.76 -4.68 -9.30
C ASN A 10 -7.33 -5.20 -9.33
N GLU A 11 -6.35 -4.38 -9.74
CA GLU A 11 -4.94 -4.77 -9.67
C GLU A 11 -4.50 -5.01 -8.22
N LEU A 12 -4.82 -4.13 -7.28
CA LEU A 12 -4.54 -4.35 -5.85
C LEU A 12 -5.18 -5.64 -5.31
N SER A 13 -6.39 -5.98 -5.75
CA SER A 13 -7.07 -7.20 -5.31
C SER A 13 -6.30 -8.47 -5.70
N ARG A 14 -5.57 -8.46 -6.82
CA ARG A 14 -4.68 -9.57 -7.23
C ARG A 14 -3.52 -9.76 -6.26
N TYR A 15 -3.09 -8.68 -5.61
CA TYR A 15 -2.08 -8.70 -4.56
C TYR A 15 -2.68 -8.79 -3.17
N LYS A 16 -3.93 -9.26 -3.02
CA LYS A 16 -4.66 -9.30 -1.74
C LYS A 16 -4.63 -7.98 -0.97
N PHE A 17 -4.66 -6.85 -1.68
CA PHE A 17 -4.53 -5.52 -1.08
C PHE A 17 -3.28 -5.33 -0.21
N LEU A 18 -2.24 -6.14 -0.45
CA LEU A 18 -0.99 -6.20 0.30
C LEU A 18 -1.20 -6.44 1.81
N GLN A 19 -2.27 -7.17 2.14
CA GLN A 19 -2.52 -7.64 3.50
C GLN A 19 -1.33 -8.44 4.02
N GLU A 20 -1.01 -8.25 5.30
CA GLU A 20 0.08 -8.98 5.99
C GLU A 20 1.48 -8.75 5.38
N CYS A 21 1.61 -7.90 4.36
CA CYS A 21 2.88 -7.59 3.73
C CYS A 21 3.62 -6.51 4.51
N ILE A 22 4.95 -6.56 4.45
CA ILE A 22 5.83 -5.63 5.17
C ILE A 22 6.10 -4.42 4.28
N LEU A 23 5.69 -3.22 4.70
CA LEU A 23 6.11 -1.96 4.06
C LEU A 23 7.60 -1.74 4.32
N THR A 24 8.42 -1.79 3.27
CA THR A 24 9.88 -1.67 3.36
C THR A 24 10.37 -0.26 3.06
N SER A 25 9.63 0.52 2.27
CA SER A 25 9.99 1.91 1.98
C SER A 25 8.79 2.78 1.58
N ILE A 26 8.91 4.07 1.90
CA ILE A 26 8.04 5.15 1.43
C ILE A 26 8.96 6.23 0.84
N ASN A 27 8.81 6.50 -0.45
CA ASN A 27 9.57 7.53 -1.14
C ASN A 27 8.61 8.59 -1.67
N PHE A 28 8.92 9.86 -1.37
CA PHE A 28 8.21 11.01 -1.93
C PHE A 28 9.07 11.65 -3.03
N SER A 29 8.44 12.01 -4.14
CA SER A 29 9.11 12.68 -5.26
C SER A 29 8.21 13.76 -5.88
N ASN A 30 8.70 14.45 -6.91
CA ASN A 30 7.96 15.51 -7.61
C ASN A 30 7.29 16.51 -6.65
N GLN A 31 8.11 17.18 -5.83
CA GLN A 31 7.64 18.16 -4.84
C GLN A 31 6.57 17.62 -3.88
N LEU A 32 6.73 16.34 -3.46
CA LEU A 32 5.82 15.62 -2.56
C LEU A 32 4.45 15.28 -3.16
N THR A 33 4.27 15.46 -4.47
CA THR A 33 3.03 15.09 -5.16
C THR A 33 3.03 13.63 -5.60
N ASP A 34 4.18 12.97 -5.65
CA ASP A 34 4.27 11.56 -6.02
C ASP A 34 4.72 10.72 -4.82
N VAL A 35 4.04 9.58 -4.63
CA VAL A 35 4.31 8.63 -3.54
C VAL A 35 4.60 7.26 -4.13
N GLU A 36 5.73 6.69 -3.73
CA GLU A 36 6.11 5.31 -4.03
C GLU A 36 6.17 4.51 -2.73
N LEU A 37 5.47 3.38 -2.70
CA LEU A 37 5.39 2.48 -1.56
C LEU A 37 5.91 1.11 -2.01
N SER A 38 6.88 0.56 -1.29
CA SER A 38 7.41 -0.79 -1.57
C SER A 38 7.11 -1.74 -0.44
N PHE A 39 6.65 -2.94 -0.80
CA PHE A 39 6.24 -3.97 0.14
C PHE A 39 6.99 -5.26 -0.14
N ASN A 40 7.49 -5.92 0.89
CA ASN A 40 7.89 -7.32 0.78
C ASN A 40 6.61 -8.18 0.76
N TYR A 41 6.31 -8.73 -0.41
CA TYR A 41 5.12 -9.49 -0.69
C TYR A 41 5.29 -10.94 -0.23
N ILE A 42 4.36 -11.44 0.57
CA ILE A 42 4.52 -12.74 1.25
C ILE A 42 3.64 -13.85 0.69
N TYR A 43 2.83 -13.59 -0.35
CA TYR A 43 1.97 -14.61 -0.96
C TYR A 43 2.55 -15.17 -2.26
N ASP A 44 2.25 -16.44 -2.53
CA ASP A 44 2.54 -17.11 -3.79
C ASP A 44 1.42 -16.87 -4.83
N LYS A 45 1.60 -17.46 -6.02
CA LYS A 45 0.64 -17.39 -7.13
C LYS A 45 -0.74 -17.99 -6.83
N ASP A 46 -0.82 -18.88 -5.85
CA ASP A 46 -2.05 -19.55 -5.41
C ASP A 46 -2.70 -18.79 -4.25
N GLY A 47 -2.11 -17.67 -3.83
CA GLY A 47 -2.57 -16.86 -2.72
C GLY A 47 -2.30 -17.49 -1.35
N LYS A 48 -1.33 -18.39 -1.22
CA LYS A 48 -0.88 -18.92 0.08
C LYS A 48 0.37 -18.20 0.53
N LEU A 49 0.69 -18.28 1.82
CA LEU A 49 1.97 -17.76 2.32
C LEU A 49 3.12 -18.53 1.66
N ARG A 50 4.11 -17.80 1.17
CA ARG A 50 5.34 -18.37 0.59
C ARG A 50 6.10 -19.14 1.67
N SER A 51 6.72 -20.26 1.28
CA SER A 51 7.57 -21.04 2.18
C SER A 51 8.94 -20.40 2.41
N ASP A 52 9.36 -19.50 1.52
CA ASP A 52 10.65 -18.81 1.51
C ASP A 52 10.51 -17.34 1.93
N LEU A 53 9.95 -17.08 3.12
CA LEU A 53 9.70 -15.72 3.62
C LEU A 53 10.98 -14.86 3.74
N ASP A 54 12.15 -15.48 3.85
CA ASP A 54 13.45 -14.80 3.87
C ASP A 54 13.82 -14.18 2.52
N ARG A 55 13.21 -14.64 1.42
CA ARG A 55 13.44 -14.07 0.10
C ARG A 55 12.60 -12.81 -0.07
N ASN A 56 13.28 -11.69 -0.30
CA ASN A 56 12.62 -10.43 -0.68
C ASN A 56 11.91 -10.58 -2.03
N GLN A 57 10.61 -10.27 -2.05
CA GLN A 57 9.82 -10.16 -3.27
C GLN A 57 9.10 -8.82 -3.23
N ILE A 58 9.65 -7.82 -3.91
CA ILE A 58 9.17 -6.44 -3.75
C ILE A 58 8.05 -6.15 -4.73
N VAL A 59 6.90 -5.73 -4.19
CA VAL A 59 5.81 -5.12 -4.95
C VAL A 59 5.84 -3.64 -4.66
N THR A 60 5.96 -2.83 -5.71
CA THR A 60 5.99 -1.37 -5.60
C THR A 60 4.72 -0.76 -6.19
N ILE A 61 4.06 0.09 -5.41
CA ILE A 61 2.96 0.93 -5.84
C ILE A 61 3.51 2.34 -6.08
N LYS A 62 3.32 2.86 -7.29
CA LYS A 62 3.57 4.29 -7.58
C LYS A 62 2.25 5.01 -7.79
N LEU A 63 2.06 6.09 -7.04
CA LEU A 63 0.92 6.98 -7.11
C LEU A 63 1.42 8.38 -7.49
N GLY A 64 0.88 8.95 -8.56
CA GLY A 64 1.17 10.32 -8.97
C GLY A 64 0.07 11.28 -8.52
N LEU A 65 0.45 12.53 -8.28
CA LEU A 65 -0.48 13.63 -7.97
C LEU A 65 -1.36 13.36 -6.72
N VAL A 66 -0.75 12.76 -5.71
CA VAL A 66 -1.32 12.50 -4.39
C VAL A 66 -1.49 13.80 -3.62
N GLN A 67 -2.74 14.13 -3.26
CA GLN A 67 -3.05 15.31 -2.44
C GLN A 67 -2.93 15.03 -0.94
N VAL A 68 -3.29 13.82 -0.52
CA VAL A 68 -3.29 13.40 0.88
C VAL A 68 -2.76 11.98 0.97
N PHE A 69 -1.74 11.79 1.80
CA PHE A 69 -1.23 10.49 2.21
C PHE A 69 -1.36 10.35 3.73
N LYS A 70 -1.95 9.23 4.19
CA LYS A 70 -2.21 8.98 5.60
C LYS A 70 -1.83 7.56 5.97
N ILE A 71 -1.13 7.40 7.09
CA ILE A 71 -0.88 6.10 7.72
C ILE A 71 -1.66 6.09 9.03
N GLU A 72 -2.52 5.09 9.19
CA GLU A 72 -3.32 4.91 10.40
C GLU A 72 -2.98 3.55 11.03
N GLY A 73 -2.50 3.57 12.27
CA GLY A 73 -2.40 2.35 13.06
C GLY A 73 -3.77 1.94 13.56
N ASN A 74 -4.15 0.67 13.39
CA ASN A 74 -5.38 0.14 13.98
C ASN A 74 -5.06 -0.51 15.33
N LEU A 75 -4.76 0.33 16.33
CA LEU A 75 -4.50 -0.13 17.70
C LEU A 75 -5.82 -0.41 18.42
N ASN A 76 -5.94 -1.59 19.01
CA ASN A 76 -7.09 -1.91 19.87
C ASN A 76 -6.91 -1.33 21.29
N TYR A 77 -7.99 -1.31 22.07
CA TYR A 77 -7.99 -0.74 23.43
C TYR A 77 -6.92 -1.35 24.35
N HIS A 78 -6.66 -2.65 24.20
CA HIS A 78 -5.65 -3.36 24.99
C HIS A 78 -4.23 -2.88 24.66
N GLN A 79 -3.93 -2.62 23.39
CA GLN A 79 -2.65 -2.07 22.92
C GLN A 79 -2.48 -0.60 23.34
N LEU A 80 -3.55 0.19 23.33
CA LEU A 80 -3.53 1.58 23.81
C LEU A 80 -3.29 1.66 25.32
N SER A 81 -3.80 0.68 26.07
CA SER A 81 -3.67 0.61 27.53
C SER A 81 -2.31 0.05 27.98
N ASN A 82 -1.59 -0.66 27.11
CA ASN A 82 -0.28 -1.26 27.39
C ASN A 82 0.68 -1.01 26.20
N PRO A 83 1.16 0.23 26.02
CA PRO A 83 1.98 0.61 24.85
C PRO A 83 3.29 -0.18 24.71
N GLU A 84 3.84 -0.67 25.82
CA GLU A 84 5.03 -1.53 25.88
C GLU A 84 4.80 -2.94 25.32
N MET A 85 3.53 -3.37 25.22
CA MET A 85 3.16 -4.63 24.55
C MET A 85 2.89 -4.46 23.06
N ILE A 86 2.92 -3.23 22.54
CA ILE A 86 2.87 -3.00 21.11
C ILE A 86 4.17 -3.56 20.55
N ASN A 87 4.08 -4.63 19.75
CA ASN A 87 5.20 -5.10 18.97
C ASN A 87 5.48 -4.06 17.88
N TRP A 88 6.36 -3.11 18.17
CA TRP A 88 6.78 -2.05 17.24
C TRP A 88 7.56 -2.58 16.03
N GLY A 89 7.68 -3.90 15.85
CA GLY A 89 7.94 -4.55 14.56
C GLY A 89 6.84 -4.31 13.50
N LEU A 90 5.97 -3.32 13.75
CA LEU A 90 5.03 -2.61 12.90
C LEU A 90 5.64 -2.22 11.55
N ASN A 91 5.64 -3.15 10.61
CA ASN A 91 5.68 -2.83 9.19
C ASN A 91 4.56 -3.55 8.44
N GLU A 92 3.73 -4.32 9.14
CA GLU A 92 2.67 -5.10 8.54
C GLU A 92 1.48 -4.22 8.18
N ILE A 93 1.08 -4.28 6.91
CA ILE A 93 0.02 -3.43 6.36
C ILE A 93 -1.28 -4.21 6.38
N SER A 94 -2.22 -3.75 7.19
CA SER A 94 -3.52 -4.43 7.31
C SER A 94 -4.39 -4.25 6.08
N ILE A 95 -4.32 -3.10 5.40
CA ILE A 95 -5.04 -2.83 4.14
C ILE A 95 -4.56 -1.53 3.49
N ILE A 96 -4.52 -1.50 2.15
CA ILE A 96 -4.45 -0.25 1.38
C ILE A 96 -5.81 0.04 0.75
N LYS A 97 -6.33 1.25 0.98
CA LYS A 97 -7.58 1.73 0.38
C LYS A 97 -7.29 3.00 -0.40
N VAL A 98 -7.84 3.08 -1.60
CA VAL A 98 -7.98 4.37 -2.30
C VAL A 98 -9.32 4.96 -1.91
N LEU A 99 -9.31 6.23 -1.52
CA LEU A 99 -10.51 6.99 -1.19
C LEU A 99 -10.83 7.90 -2.38
N ASP A 100 -12.05 7.79 -2.92
CA ASP A 100 -12.59 8.79 -3.83
C ASP A 100 -12.80 10.06 -3.02
N ASN A 101 -11.92 11.06 -3.14
CA ASN A 101 -12.19 12.39 -2.63
C ASN A 101 -11.24 13.42 -3.25
N SER A 102 -11.71 14.09 -4.30
CA SER A 102 -11.57 15.54 -4.48
C SER A 102 -12.35 15.95 -5.73
N THR A 103 -13.30 16.86 -5.61
CA THR A 103 -13.99 17.49 -6.77
C THR A 103 -13.03 18.22 -7.72
N LEU A 104 -11.77 18.44 -7.29
CA LEU A 104 -10.69 19.09 -8.04
C LEU A 104 -9.93 18.14 -8.99
N LEU A 105 -10.13 16.82 -8.88
CA LEU A 105 -9.49 15.79 -9.74
C LEU A 105 -10.02 15.78 -11.19
N LYS A 106 -11.03 16.60 -11.52
CA LYS A 106 -11.65 16.60 -12.86
C LYS A 106 -10.81 17.28 -13.93
N GLU A 107 -9.92 18.21 -13.57
CA GLU A 107 -9.24 19.08 -14.54
C GLU A 107 -7.80 18.68 -14.84
N HIS A 108 -7.18 17.92 -13.96
CA HIS A 108 -5.85 17.37 -14.14
C HIS A 108 -5.87 15.96 -13.58
N ILE A 109 -5.57 14.94 -14.40
CA ILE A 109 -4.81 13.73 -14.03
C ILE A 109 -5.06 12.62 -15.07
N SER A 110 -3.96 12.14 -15.66
CA SER A 110 -3.82 10.75 -16.11
C SER A 110 -3.29 9.99 -14.89
N LEU A 111 -4.10 9.14 -14.24
CA LEU A 111 -3.62 8.33 -13.12
C LEU A 111 -2.72 7.22 -13.68
N SER A 112 -1.40 7.45 -13.70
CA SER A 112 -0.45 6.38 -13.98
C SER A 112 -0.14 5.61 -12.71
N ALA A 113 -1.11 4.85 -12.18
CA ALA A 113 -0.82 3.86 -11.16
C ALA A 113 -0.14 2.66 -11.83
N LYS A 114 1.15 2.45 -11.55
CA LYS A 114 1.91 1.31 -12.07
C LYS A 114 2.36 0.44 -10.90
N LEU A 115 1.93 -0.81 -10.92
CA LEU A 115 2.46 -1.87 -10.05
C LEU A 115 3.64 -2.51 -10.77
N PHE A 116 4.79 -2.54 -10.09
CA PHE A 116 5.98 -3.22 -10.60
C PHE A 116 6.26 -4.44 -9.74
N HIS A 117 6.57 -5.55 -10.40
CA HIS A 117 7.17 -6.72 -9.78
C HIS A 117 8.68 -6.64 -10.03
N LEU A 118 9.47 -6.55 -8.96
CA LEU A 118 10.93 -6.64 -9.05
C LEU A 118 11.34 -8.01 -8.50
N GLU A 119 11.86 -8.87 -9.39
CA GLU A 119 12.40 -10.20 -9.05
C GLU A 119 13.80 -10.12 -8.44
#